data_AF-A0A3E0HA90-F1
#
_entry.id   AF-A0A3E0HA90-F1
#
_cell.length_a   1.000
_cell.length_b   1.000
_cell.length_c   1.000
_cell.angle_alpha   90.00
_cell.angle_beta   90.00
_cell.angle_gamma   90.00
#
_symmetry.space_group_name_H-M   'P 1'
#
loop_
_entity.id
_entity.type
_entity.pdbx_description
1 polymer ?
#
loop_
_entity_poly.entity_id
_entity_poly.type
_entity_poly.pdbx_seq_one_letter_code
_entity_poly.pdbx_strand_id
1 'polypeptide(L)'
;MSNTSQPQSATTVPSPNPVRIEPGVKLRGAEKMARIPVKIIPTEEMPRKPDWIRVRIKNPAEVSRIKGLLREQKLHTVCEEAACPNLAECFGGGTATFMIMGDICTRRCPFCDVAHGRPNQLDADEPRNLAETVANLKLKYVVVTSVDRDDLKDGGAQHFVDCITAVRELNPATKMEILVPDFRGRMDIALRLISECPPDVFNHNIETVPRLYKAIRPGSDYQHSLQLLKRFKQERPDIATKCGLMVGIGETEEEVLTLLDDLKAHDVDLVTIGQYLQPSKTHAPVDRFVHPDEFARYAAYGRQLGFRNIASGPMVRSSYHADLQFAGVDVTTLGANASAAQAN
;
A
#
# COMPACT_ATOMS: atom_id res chain seq x y z
N MET A 1 22.01 60.85 24.85
CA MET A 1 22.23 60.24 23.51
C MET A 1 21.70 58.83 23.56
N SER A 2 20.41 58.68 23.26
CA SER A 2 19.68 57.40 23.28
C SER A 2 19.86 56.70 21.94
N ASN A 3 20.51 55.54 21.96
CA ASN A 3 20.78 54.70 20.80
C ASN A 3 19.63 53.69 20.65
N THR A 4 18.77 53.88 19.65
CA THR A 4 17.63 52.99 19.37
C THR A 4 17.94 52.20 18.11
N SER A 5 18.39 50.95 18.25
CA SER A 5 18.58 50.01 17.15
C SER A 5 17.23 49.46 16.69
N GLN A 6 16.84 49.76 15.45
CA GLN A 6 15.68 49.13 14.78
C GLN A 6 15.97 47.65 14.48
N PRO A 7 15.00 46.74 14.63
CA PRO A 7 15.14 45.36 14.23
C PRO A 7 15.05 45.25 12.69
N GLN A 8 16.03 44.56 12.10
CA GLN A 8 16.06 44.24 10.68
C GLN A 8 14.87 43.35 10.32
N SER A 9 14.12 43.76 9.30
CA SER A 9 13.00 43.02 8.74
C SER A 9 13.49 41.71 8.12
N ALA A 10 13.00 40.59 8.66
CA ALA A 10 13.20 39.28 8.07
C ALA A 10 12.62 39.28 6.65
N THR A 11 13.49 39.10 5.66
CA THR A 11 13.11 39.00 4.26
C THR A 11 12.30 37.71 4.07
N THR A 12 10.98 37.84 3.96
CA THR A 12 10.09 36.72 3.62
C THR A 12 10.40 36.28 2.20
N VAL A 13 11.03 35.12 2.06
CA VAL A 13 11.16 34.43 0.77
C VAL A 13 9.75 34.18 0.23
N PRO A 14 9.41 34.59 -1.01
CA PRO A 14 8.09 34.35 -1.56
C PRO A 14 7.85 32.84 -1.66
N SER A 15 6.77 32.36 -1.05
CA SER A 15 6.30 30.99 -1.30
C SER A 15 6.00 30.87 -2.79
N PRO A 16 6.55 29.88 -3.51
CA PRO A 16 6.26 29.70 -4.92
C PRO A 16 4.74 29.57 -5.10
N ASN A 17 4.18 30.33 -6.05
CA ASN A 17 2.77 30.24 -6.40
C ASN A 17 2.40 28.76 -6.63
N PRO A 18 1.30 28.25 -6.04
CA PRO A 18 0.95 26.85 -6.21
C PRO A 18 0.67 26.59 -7.69
N VAL A 19 1.54 25.78 -8.31
CA VAL A 19 1.39 25.31 -9.71
C VAL A 19 -0.04 24.82 -9.90
N ARG A 20 -0.71 25.22 -10.99
CA ARG A 20 -2.07 24.77 -11.27
C ARG A 20 -2.06 23.25 -11.46
N ILE A 21 -2.95 22.51 -10.77
CA ILE A 21 -3.06 21.06 -10.97
C ILE A 21 -3.80 20.83 -12.29
N GLU A 22 -3.08 20.31 -13.27
CA GLU A 22 -3.61 19.94 -14.58
C GLU A 22 -3.89 18.43 -14.64
N PRO A 23 -4.94 17.99 -15.38
CA PRO A 23 -5.18 16.56 -15.61
C PRO A 23 -3.94 15.86 -16.19
N GLY A 24 -3.58 14.70 -15.63
CA GLY A 24 -2.47 13.89 -16.13
C GLY A 24 -1.07 14.36 -15.69
N VAL A 25 -0.95 15.49 -15.01
CA VAL A 25 0.35 15.98 -14.49
C VAL A 25 0.64 15.36 -13.12
N LYS A 26 1.78 14.67 -13.04
CA LYS A 26 2.26 13.98 -11.83
C LYS A 26 3.04 14.94 -10.94
N LEU A 27 2.59 15.12 -9.70
CA LEU A 27 3.35 15.79 -8.65
C LEU A 27 4.00 14.73 -7.74
N ARG A 28 5.32 14.77 -7.59
CA ARG A 28 6.08 13.80 -6.76
C ARG A 28 6.98 14.50 -5.76
N GLY A 29 7.46 13.73 -4.76
CA GLY A 29 8.43 14.21 -3.78
C GLY A 29 8.01 15.55 -3.18
N ALA A 30 8.88 16.55 -3.29
CA ALA A 30 8.67 17.90 -2.73
C ALA A 30 7.34 18.54 -3.17
N GLU A 31 6.96 18.42 -4.45
CA GLU A 31 5.75 19.06 -4.98
C GLU A 31 4.46 18.47 -4.41
N LYS A 32 4.47 17.15 -4.17
CA LYS A 32 3.39 16.43 -3.49
C LYS A 32 3.31 16.84 -2.02
N MET A 33 4.46 16.86 -1.34
CA MET A 33 4.56 17.08 0.11
C MET A 33 4.20 18.53 0.48
N ALA A 34 4.54 19.50 -0.36
CA ALA A 34 4.22 20.92 -0.17
C ALA A 34 2.71 21.21 -0.05
N ARG A 35 1.84 20.29 -0.49
CA ARG A 35 0.38 20.46 -0.46
C ARG A 35 -0.28 19.77 0.73
N ILE A 36 0.48 19.05 1.55
CA ILE A 36 -0.06 18.31 2.68
C ILE A 36 -0.39 19.30 3.82
N PRO A 37 -1.60 19.23 4.43
CA PRO A 37 -1.98 20.18 5.48
C PRO A 37 -1.09 20.07 6.74
N VAL A 38 -0.52 18.89 6.96
CA VAL A 38 0.43 18.61 8.04
C VAL A 38 1.85 18.82 7.52
N LYS A 39 2.61 19.70 8.18
CA LYS A 39 3.99 20.01 7.78
C LYS A 39 4.89 18.82 8.09
N ILE A 40 5.43 18.20 7.04
CA ILE A 40 6.48 17.19 7.15
C ILE A 40 7.82 17.90 7.19
N ILE A 41 8.65 17.56 8.17
CA ILE A 41 10.03 18.04 8.23
C ILE A 41 10.86 17.10 7.36
N PRO A 42 11.47 17.60 6.26
CA PRO A 42 12.31 16.76 5.41
C PRO A 42 13.51 16.20 6.18
N THR A 43 13.92 14.99 5.82
CA THR A 43 15.12 14.35 6.34
C THR A 43 16.36 14.96 5.68
N GLU A 44 17.31 15.47 6.46
CA GLU A 44 18.57 16.01 5.94
C GLU A 44 19.47 14.88 5.43
N GLU A 45 19.68 13.86 6.25
CA GLU A 45 20.49 12.68 5.95
C GLU A 45 19.68 11.39 6.10
N MET A 46 19.64 10.57 5.04
CA MET A 46 18.89 9.32 5.06
C MET A 46 19.54 8.35 6.05
N PRO A 47 18.77 7.80 7.01
CA PRO A 47 19.34 6.88 7.99
C PRO A 47 19.82 5.60 7.29
N ARG A 48 20.98 5.10 7.71
CA ARG A 48 21.55 3.86 7.18
C ARG A 48 20.65 2.68 7.56
N LYS A 49 20.20 1.93 6.56
CA LYS A 49 19.40 0.72 6.79
C LYS A 49 20.26 -0.33 7.52
N PRO A 50 19.75 -0.95 8.60
CA PRO A 50 20.44 -2.03 9.28
C PRO A 50 20.51 -3.29 8.42
N ASP A 51 21.36 -4.23 8.82
CA ASP A 51 21.73 -5.38 7.99
C ASP A 51 20.57 -6.37 7.75
N TRP A 52 19.58 -6.40 8.63
CA TRP A 52 18.37 -7.20 8.48
C TRP A 52 17.33 -6.59 7.51
N ILE A 53 17.55 -5.36 7.02
CA ILE A 53 16.71 -4.72 5.99
C ILE A 53 17.50 -4.69 4.70
N ARG A 54 17.67 -5.86 4.09
CA ARG A 54 18.38 -6.03 2.82
C ARG A 54 17.61 -7.00 1.93
N VAL A 55 17.50 -6.65 0.65
CA VAL A 55 16.98 -7.55 -0.38
C VAL A 55 18.05 -7.79 -1.42
N ARG A 56 18.22 -9.05 -1.81
CA ARG A 56 19.04 -9.42 -2.95
C ARG A 56 18.16 -9.42 -4.19
N ILE A 57 18.42 -8.51 -5.12
CA ILE A 57 17.76 -8.53 -6.42
C ILE A 57 18.26 -9.76 -7.16
N LYS A 58 17.37 -10.73 -7.36
CA LYS A 58 17.63 -11.91 -8.21
C LYS A 58 17.10 -11.60 -9.62
N ASN A 59 17.80 -12.06 -10.65
CA ASN A 59 17.33 -12.08 -12.04
C ASN A 59 16.84 -10.72 -12.64
N PRO A 60 17.76 -9.78 -12.94
CA PRO A 60 17.41 -8.48 -13.53
C PRO A 60 16.80 -8.55 -14.93
N ALA A 61 17.08 -9.62 -15.70
CA ALA A 61 16.52 -9.80 -17.04
C ALA A 61 15.01 -10.05 -17.00
N GLU A 62 14.55 -10.89 -16.07
CA GLU A 62 13.13 -11.18 -15.88
C GLU A 62 12.35 -9.93 -15.44
N VAL A 63 12.93 -9.14 -14.52
CA VAL A 63 12.38 -7.84 -14.14
C VAL A 63 12.20 -6.96 -15.38
N SER A 64 13.22 -6.83 -16.23
CA SER A 64 13.14 -6.01 -17.45
C SER A 64 12.04 -6.48 -18.40
N ARG A 65 11.90 -7.80 -18.60
CA ARG A 65 10.85 -8.41 -19.43
C ARG A 65 9.45 -8.04 -18.93
N ILE A 66 9.22 -8.17 -17.63
CA ILE A 66 7.93 -7.83 -16.99
C ILE A 66 7.61 -6.35 -17.17
N LYS A 67 8.60 -5.45 -16.96
CA LYS A 67 8.42 -4.02 -17.19
C LYS A 67 8.03 -3.70 -18.64
N GLY A 68 8.58 -4.43 -19.61
CA GLY A 68 8.19 -4.32 -21.01
C GLY A 68 6.71 -4.66 -21.21
N LEU A 69 6.28 -5.83 -20.73
CA LEU A 69 4.89 -6.29 -20.84
C LEU A 69 3.89 -5.32 -20.21
N LEU A 70 4.19 -4.81 -19.02
CA LEU A 70 3.33 -3.85 -18.31
C LEU A 70 3.12 -2.57 -19.14
N ARG A 71 4.18 -2.06 -19.77
CA ARG A 71 4.12 -0.86 -20.62
C ARG A 71 3.31 -1.11 -21.89
N GLU A 72 3.50 -2.26 -22.54
CA GLU A 72 2.73 -2.65 -23.73
C GLU A 72 1.23 -2.72 -23.43
N GLN A 73 0.88 -3.20 -22.23
CA GLN A 73 -0.49 -3.36 -21.75
C GLN A 73 -1.06 -2.09 -21.10
N LYS A 74 -0.28 -1.00 -21.06
CA LYS A 74 -0.63 0.27 -20.40
C LYS A 74 -1.05 0.11 -18.93
N LEU A 75 -0.50 -0.88 -18.25
CA LEU A 75 -0.77 -1.16 -16.84
C LEU A 75 0.29 -0.52 -15.95
N HIS A 76 -0.14 -0.12 -14.76
CA HIS A 76 0.76 0.30 -13.70
C HIS A 76 0.91 -0.81 -12.68
N THR A 77 2.04 -0.84 -11.98
CA THR A 77 2.22 -1.70 -10.80
C THR A 77 2.73 -0.88 -9.64
N VAL A 78 2.22 -1.16 -8.43
CA VAL A 78 2.82 -0.61 -7.21
C VAL A 78 4.29 -1.01 -7.12
N CYS A 79 4.66 -2.16 -7.68
CA CYS A 79 6.04 -2.61 -7.65
C CYS A 79 6.99 -1.67 -8.40
N GLU A 80 6.57 -1.10 -9.53
CA GLU A 80 7.32 -0.07 -10.25
C GLU A 80 7.18 1.32 -9.59
N GLU A 81 5.96 1.68 -9.21
CA GLU A 81 5.62 3.03 -8.74
C GLU A 81 6.06 3.31 -7.30
N ALA A 82 6.25 2.27 -6.48
CA ALA A 82 6.69 2.36 -5.09
C ALA A 82 8.08 1.74 -4.86
N ALA A 83 8.87 1.56 -5.94
CA ALA A 83 10.23 1.01 -5.88
C ALA A 83 10.33 -0.27 -5.03
N CYS A 84 9.41 -1.23 -5.24
CA CYS A 84 9.28 -2.39 -4.38
C CYS A 84 10.53 -3.28 -4.48
N PRO A 85 11.18 -3.59 -3.35
CA PRO A 85 12.39 -4.40 -3.36
C PRO A 85 12.09 -5.88 -3.69
N ASN A 86 10.84 -6.33 -3.55
CA ASN A 86 10.43 -7.74 -3.68
C ASN A 86 10.03 -8.11 -5.13
N LEU A 87 10.18 -7.20 -6.10
CA LEU A 87 9.66 -7.36 -7.46
C LEU A 87 10.09 -8.67 -8.14
N ALA A 88 11.38 -9.01 -8.08
CA ALA A 88 11.90 -10.21 -8.74
C ALA A 88 11.37 -11.51 -8.12
N GLU A 89 11.14 -11.52 -6.82
CA GLU A 89 10.69 -12.71 -6.10
C GLU A 89 9.20 -12.98 -6.36
N CYS A 90 8.36 -11.93 -6.28
CA CYS A 90 6.91 -12.09 -6.46
C CYS A 90 6.57 -12.61 -7.87
N PHE A 91 7.14 -11.98 -8.91
CA PHE A 91 6.80 -12.35 -10.29
C PHE A 91 7.30 -13.74 -10.68
N GLY A 92 8.40 -14.23 -10.09
CA GLY A 92 8.86 -15.60 -10.29
C GLY A 92 7.95 -16.65 -9.62
N GLY A 93 7.17 -16.27 -8.61
CA GLY A 93 6.28 -17.13 -7.84
C GLY A 93 4.88 -17.33 -8.44
N GLY A 94 4.56 -16.68 -9.55
CA GLY A 94 3.20 -16.72 -10.14
C GLY A 94 2.19 -15.81 -9.43
N THR A 95 2.69 -14.81 -8.69
CA THR A 95 1.90 -13.77 -8.02
C THR A 95 2.37 -12.37 -8.47
N ALA A 96 1.44 -11.49 -8.83
CA ALA A 96 1.77 -10.10 -9.15
C ALA A 96 0.76 -9.11 -8.56
N THR A 97 1.19 -7.86 -8.42
CA THR A 97 0.35 -6.76 -7.95
C THR A 97 0.21 -5.68 -9.02
N PHE A 98 -1.01 -5.43 -9.46
CA PHE A 98 -1.33 -4.40 -10.44
C PHE A 98 -1.99 -3.21 -9.75
N MET A 99 -1.66 -2.01 -10.23
CA MET A 99 -2.30 -0.77 -9.82
C MET A 99 -3.19 -0.29 -10.97
N ILE A 100 -4.50 -0.32 -10.75
CA ILE A 100 -5.51 0.13 -11.71
C ILE A 100 -5.86 1.61 -11.46
N MET A 101 -6.58 2.21 -12.41
CA MET A 101 -7.03 3.60 -12.40
C MET A 101 -5.90 4.62 -12.52
N GLY A 102 -4.79 4.21 -13.15
CA GLY A 102 -3.61 5.05 -13.40
C GLY A 102 -2.66 5.15 -12.21
N ASP A 103 -1.81 6.18 -12.24
CA ASP A 103 -0.70 6.38 -11.30
C ASP A 103 -0.68 7.77 -10.65
N ILE A 104 -1.79 8.50 -10.76
CA ILE A 104 -2.01 9.81 -10.14
C ILE A 104 -3.13 9.65 -9.12
N CYS A 105 -2.82 9.90 -7.86
CA CYS A 105 -3.75 9.81 -6.75
C CYS A 105 -4.36 11.17 -6.41
N THR A 106 -5.67 11.21 -6.14
CA THR A 106 -6.34 12.42 -5.64
C THR A 106 -5.89 12.79 -4.22
N ARG A 107 -5.25 11.85 -3.52
CA ARG A 107 -4.72 12.02 -2.16
C ARG A 107 -3.20 12.09 -2.15
N ARG A 108 -2.67 12.35 -0.96
CA ARG A 108 -1.27 12.73 -0.73
C ARG A 108 -0.77 12.26 0.62
N CYS A 109 -0.83 10.95 0.84
CA CYS A 109 -0.29 10.35 2.06
C CYS A 109 1.24 10.54 2.10
N PRO A 110 1.81 11.11 3.18
CA PRO A 110 3.24 11.37 3.35
C PRO A 110 4.19 10.18 3.19
N PHE A 111 3.71 8.96 3.36
CA PHE A 111 4.53 7.74 3.28
C PHE A 111 4.57 7.13 1.88
N CYS A 112 3.65 7.53 1.00
CA CYS A 112 3.40 6.88 -0.28
C CYS A 112 4.13 7.61 -1.42
N ASP A 113 4.76 6.87 -2.33
CA ASP A 113 5.55 7.43 -3.45
C ASP A 113 4.74 7.65 -4.74
N VAL A 114 3.48 7.16 -4.79
CA VAL A 114 2.56 7.39 -5.90
C VAL A 114 2.32 8.89 -6.08
N ALA A 115 2.30 9.35 -7.34
CA ALA A 115 2.14 10.76 -7.64
C ALA A 115 0.78 11.32 -7.15
N HIS A 116 0.76 12.60 -6.80
CA HIS A 116 -0.46 13.34 -6.51
C HIS A 116 -0.83 14.20 -7.72
N GLY A 117 -2.13 14.41 -7.96
CA GLY A 117 -2.60 15.33 -9.00
C GLY A 117 -4.06 15.12 -9.33
N ARG A 118 -4.44 15.58 -10.53
CA ARG A 118 -5.75 15.30 -11.10
C ARG A 118 -5.61 14.12 -12.08
N PRO A 119 -6.23 12.96 -11.79
CA PRO A 119 -6.12 11.78 -12.65
C PRO A 119 -6.71 12.03 -14.05
N ASN A 120 -6.29 11.20 -15.01
CA ASN A 120 -6.97 11.08 -16.30
C ASN A 120 -8.32 10.38 -16.14
N GLN A 121 -9.12 10.37 -17.21
CA GLN A 121 -10.31 9.50 -17.26
C GLN A 121 -9.88 8.02 -17.13
N LEU A 122 -10.79 7.20 -16.60
CA LEU A 122 -10.56 5.76 -16.57
C LEU A 122 -10.38 5.22 -17.98
N ASP A 123 -9.40 4.34 -18.16
CA ASP A 123 -9.25 3.59 -19.39
C ASP A 123 -10.25 2.43 -19.38
N ALA A 124 -11.20 2.45 -20.32
CA ALA A 124 -12.24 1.43 -20.44
C ALA A 124 -11.68 0.06 -20.84
N ASP A 125 -10.48 0.01 -21.44
CA ASP A 125 -9.79 -1.23 -21.78
C ASP A 125 -8.95 -1.81 -20.62
N GLU A 126 -8.76 -1.06 -19.52
CA GLU A 126 -7.90 -1.50 -18.40
C GLU A 126 -8.29 -2.87 -17.81
N PRO A 127 -9.59 -3.20 -17.58
CA PRO A 127 -10.00 -4.53 -17.14
C PRO A 127 -9.58 -5.65 -18.10
N ARG A 128 -9.73 -5.43 -19.40
CA ARG A 128 -9.36 -6.41 -20.44
C ARG A 128 -7.85 -6.60 -20.49
N ASN A 129 -7.09 -5.50 -20.52
CA ASN A 129 -5.63 -5.54 -20.53
C ASN A 129 -5.07 -6.24 -19.28
N LEU A 130 -5.68 -6.02 -18.11
CA LEU A 130 -5.34 -6.73 -16.87
C LEU A 130 -5.56 -8.24 -17.03
N ALA A 131 -6.74 -8.66 -17.50
CA ALA A 131 -7.06 -10.07 -17.69
C ALA A 131 -6.10 -10.77 -18.68
N GLU A 132 -5.79 -10.13 -19.80
CA GLU A 132 -4.83 -10.63 -20.79
C GLU A 132 -3.42 -10.74 -20.20
N THR A 133 -3.01 -9.77 -19.39
CA THR A 133 -1.72 -9.78 -18.71
C THR A 133 -1.61 -10.92 -17.70
N VAL A 134 -2.67 -11.15 -16.91
CA VAL A 134 -2.76 -12.29 -15.98
C VAL A 134 -2.61 -13.62 -16.73
N ALA A 135 -3.28 -13.76 -17.88
CA ALA A 135 -3.20 -14.96 -18.73
C ALA A 135 -1.79 -15.16 -19.30
N ASN A 136 -1.20 -14.10 -19.88
CA ASN A 136 0.12 -14.12 -20.50
C ASN A 136 1.22 -14.48 -19.49
N LEU A 137 1.10 -14.00 -18.26
CA LEU A 137 2.02 -14.31 -17.17
C LEU A 137 1.68 -15.61 -16.43
N LYS A 138 0.56 -16.26 -16.76
CA LYS A 138 0.07 -17.50 -16.13
C LYS A 138 0.00 -17.39 -14.60
N LEU A 139 -0.48 -16.24 -14.11
CA LEU A 139 -0.54 -15.98 -12.67
C LEU A 139 -1.61 -16.85 -12.01
N LYS A 140 -1.26 -17.45 -10.88
CA LYS A 140 -2.19 -18.24 -10.07
C LYS A 140 -2.91 -17.37 -9.04
N TYR A 141 -2.27 -16.27 -8.65
CA TYR A 141 -2.79 -15.31 -7.70
C TYR A 141 -2.48 -13.90 -8.18
N VAL A 142 -3.45 -13.00 -8.12
CA VAL A 142 -3.25 -11.60 -8.49
C VAL A 142 -3.78 -10.70 -7.39
N VAL A 143 -2.98 -9.70 -7.04
CA VAL A 143 -3.40 -8.59 -6.18
C VAL A 143 -3.70 -7.39 -7.07
N VAL A 144 -4.86 -6.78 -6.91
CA VAL A 144 -5.24 -5.56 -7.63
C VAL A 144 -5.47 -4.45 -6.62
N THR A 145 -4.79 -3.33 -6.79
CA THR A 145 -4.97 -2.13 -5.96
C THR A 145 -5.23 -0.93 -6.84
N SER A 146 -5.64 0.19 -6.29
CA SER A 146 -5.79 1.43 -7.05
C SER A 146 -5.16 2.62 -6.35
N VAL A 147 -5.04 3.72 -7.09
CA VAL A 147 -4.97 5.05 -6.49
C VAL A 147 -6.32 5.46 -5.91
N ASP A 148 -6.35 6.45 -5.02
CA ASP A 148 -7.61 7.07 -4.63
C ASP A 148 -8.19 7.90 -5.79
N ARG A 149 -9.48 7.68 -6.08
CA ARG A 149 -10.25 8.35 -7.13
C ARG A 149 -11.43 9.11 -6.55
N ASP A 150 -11.14 10.09 -5.69
CA ASP A 150 -12.17 10.94 -5.06
C ASP A 150 -12.96 11.78 -6.10
N ASP A 151 -12.51 11.83 -7.35
CA ASP A 151 -13.19 12.46 -8.49
C ASP A 151 -14.34 11.63 -9.07
N LEU A 152 -14.38 10.32 -8.82
CA LEU A 152 -15.44 9.43 -9.28
C LEU A 152 -16.62 9.41 -8.29
N LYS A 153 -17.82 9.08 -8.77
CA LYS A 153 -19.04 9.05 -7.92
C LYS A 153 -19.07 7.85 -6.96
N ASP A 154 -18.49 6.74 -7.36
CA ASP A 154 -18.38 5.48 -6.63
C ASP A 154 -16.97 5.25 -6.04
N GLY A 155 -16.05 6.19 -6.27
CA GLY A 155 -14.66 6.08 -5.84
C GLY A 155 -13.85 5.03 -6.60
N GLY A 156 -14.35 4.56 -7.75
CA GLY A 156 -13.73 3.52 -8.58
C GLY A 156 -14.16 2.10 -8.24
N ALA A 157 -15.14 1.90 -7.35
CA ALA A 157 -15.58 0.56 -6.95
C ALA A 157 -16.10 -0.28 -8.11
N GLN A 158 -16.86 0.30 -9.05
CA GLN A 158 -17.30 -0.41 -10.25
C GLN A 158 -16.11 -0.89 -11.08
N HIS A 159 -15.06 -0.07 -11.18
CA HIS A 159 -13.89 -0.42 -11.98
C HIS A 159 -13.08 -1.59 -11.37
N PHE A 160 -13.08 -1.74 -10.04
CA PHE A 160 -12.59 -2.97 -9.39
C PHE A 160 -13.44 -4.19 -9.79
N VAL A 161 -14.77 -4.07 -9.78
CA VAL A 161 -15.70 -5.14 -10.18
C VAL A 161 -15.50 -5.55 -11.64
N ASP A 162 -15.32 -4.58 -12.54
CA ASP A 162 -15.07 -4.81 -13.95
C ASP A 162 -13.75 -5.59 -14.15
N CYS A 163 -12.70 -5.22 -13.40
CA CYS A 163 -11.43 -5.95 -13.37
C CYS A 163 -11.58 -7.39 -12.85
N ILE A 164 -12.32 -7.60 -11.76
CA ILE A 164 -12.56 -8.94 -11.21
C ILE A 164 -13.29 -9.82 -12.23
N THR A 165 -14.31 -9.25 -12.87
CA THR A 165 -15.14 -9.96 -13.87
C THR A 165 -14.29 -10.38 -15.06
N ALA A 166 -13.56 -9.45 -15.68
CA ALA A 166 -12.71 -9.73 -16.84
C ALA A 166 -11.63 -10.79 -16.53
N VAL A 167 -10.98 -10.70 -15.37
CA VAL A 167 -9.96 -11.68 -14.95
C VAL A 167 -10.59 -13.05 -14.75
N ARG A 168 -11.77 -13.16 -14.13
CA ARG A 168 -12.45 -14.45 -13.92
C ARG A 168 -12.92 -15.09 -15.23
N GLU A 169 -13.39 -14.30 -16.18
CA GLU A 169 -13.83 -14.78 -17.49
C GLU A 169 -12.68 -15.41 -18.27
N LEU A 170 -11.51 -14.75 -18.30
CA LEU A 170 -10.35 -15.23 -19.05
C LEU A 170 -9.46 -16.21 -18.25
N ASN A 171 -9.45 -16.10 -16.92
CA ASN A 171 -8.57 -16.83 -16.01
C ASN A 171 -9.35 -17.42 -14.81
N PRO A 172 -10.29 -18.36 -15.02
CA PRO A 172 -11.22 -18.81 -13.99
C PRO A 172 -10.56 -19.53 -12.80
N ALA A 173 -9.32 -19.99 -12.95
CA ALA A 173 -8.56 -20.64 -11.88
C ALA A 173 -7.72 -19.66 -11.04
N THR A 174 -7.55 -18.41 -11.49
CA THR A 174 -6.73 -17.41 -10.81
C THR A 174 -7.49 -16.82 -9.63
N LYS A 175 -6.82 -16.75 -8.48
CA LYS A 175 -7.34 -16.12 -7.27
C LYS A 175 -7.07 -14.63 -7.26
N MET A 176 -8.03 -13.84 -6.78
CA MET A 176 -7.92 -12.38 -6.74
C MET A 176 -8.03 -11.81 -5.32
N GLU A 177 -7.01 -11.08 -4.91
CA GLU A 177 -7.07 -10.14 -3.79
C GLU A 177 -7.26 -8.73 -4.33
N ILE A 178 -8.17 -7.95 -3.75
CA ILE A 178 -8.22 -6.51 -3.99
C ILE A 178 -7.75 -5.75 -2.76
N LEU A 179 -6.85 -4.78 -2.94
CA LEU A 179 -6.45 -3.80 -1.94
C LEU A 179 -7.12 -2.47 -2.28
N VAL A 180 -8.19 -2.14 -1.56
CA VAL A 180 -9.07 -1.03 -1.90
C VAL A 180 -8.73 0.25 -1.13
N PRO A 181 -9.04 1.43 -1.70
CA PRO A 181 -9.09 2.66 -0.93
C PRO A 181 -10.20 2.62 0.12
N ASP A 182 -10.32 3.69 0.92
CA ASP A 182 -11.37 3.77 1.96
C ASP A 182 -12.76 4.14 1.42
N PHE A 183 -12.87 4.47 0.13
CA PHE A 183 -14.08 5.00 -0.51
C PHE A 183 -14.74 6.16 0.26
N ARG A 184 -13.95 7.13 0.72
CA ARG A 184 -14.42 8.31 1.48
C ARG A 184 -15.69 8.93 0.90
N GLY A 185 -16.73 8.96 1.74
CA GLY A 185 -18.07 9.48 1.42
C GLY A 185 -18.88 8.61 0.45
N ARG A 186 -18.41 7.41 0.11
CA ARG A 186 -18.93 6.51 -0.92
C ARG A 186 -18.91 5.03 -0.51
N MET A 187 -18.72 4.75 0.77
CA MET A 187 -18.61 3.39 1.30
C MET A 187 -19.82 2.53 0.90
N ASP A 188 -21.05 3.07 1.03
CA ASP A 188 -22.27 2.28 0.77
C ASP A 188 -22.39 1.80 -0.69
N ILE A 189 -22.11 2.68 -1.66
CA ILE A 189 -22.12 2.31 -3.07
C ILE A 189 -20.97 1.33 -3.38
N ALA A 190 -19.79 1.55 -2.80
CA ALA A 190 -18.64 0.71 -3.05
C ALA A 190 -18.83 -0.72 -2.50
N LEU A 191 -19.30 -0.84 -1.26
CA LEU A 191 -19.59 -2.14 -0.64
C LEU A 191 -20.68 -2.89 -1.41
N ARG A 192 -21.78 -2.24 -1.78
CA ARG A 192 -22.84 -2.88 -2.59
C ARG A 192 -22.27 -3.48 -3.88
N LEU A 193 -21.54 -2.69 -4.66
CA LEU A 193 -20.99 -3.14 -5.94
C LEU A 193 -19.98 -4.28 -5.78
N ILE A 194 -19.04 -4.16 -4.85
CA ILE A 194 -18.01 -5.19 -4.63
C ILE A 194 -18.64 -6.45 -4.04
N SER A 195 -19.65 -6.35 -3.19
CA SER A 195 -20.37 -7.49 -2.64
C SER A 195 -21.13 -8.30 -3.70
N GLU A 196 -21.55 -7.67 -4.82
CA GLU A 196 -22.18 -8.37 -5.96
C GLU A 196 -21.17 -9.22 -6.75
N CYS A 197 -19.93 -8.75 -6.91
CA CYS A 197 -18.83 -9.49 -7.54
C CYS A 197 -17.59 -9.49 -6.63
N PRO A 198 -17.59 -10.32 -5.57
CA PRO A 198 -16.57 -10.26 -4.52
C PRO A 198 -15.22 -10.76 -5.02
N PRO A 199 -14.09 -10.30 -4.45
CA PRO A 199 -12.78 -10.92 -4.62
C PRO A 199 -12.69 -12.26 -3.86
N ASP A 200 -11.55 -12.97 -3.95
CA ASP A 200 -11.22 -14.06 -3.01
C ASP A 200 -10.70 -13.52 -1.66
N VAL A 201 -10.07 -12.33 -1.66
CA VAL A 201 -9.63 -11.60 -0.46
C VAL A 201 -9.92 -10.12 -0.61
N PHE A 202 -10.58 -9.53 0.39
CA PHE A 202 -10.83 -8.10 0.47
C PHE A 202 -9.85 -7.44 1.44
N ASN A 203 -8.94 -6.63 0.94
CA ASN A 203 -7.88 -5.99 1.70
C ASN A 203 -8.09 -4.47 1.77
N HIS A 204 -7.96 -3.91 2.97
CA HIS A 204 -7.82 -2.47 3.17
C HIS A 204 -6.77 -2.24 4.24
N ASN A 205 -5.69 -1.54 3.92
CA ASN A 205 -4.67 -1.24 4.90
C ASN A 205 -5.11 -0.09 5.83
N ILE A 206 -4.86 -0.25 7.13
CA ILE A 206 -4.99 0.81 8.15
C ILE A 206 -3.72 1.67 8.21
N GLU A 207 -2.57 1.09 7.82
CA GLU A 207 -1.24 1.70 7.72
C GLU A 207 -0.58 2.10 9.04
N THR A 208 -1.28 2.75 9.97
CA THR A 208 -0.69 3.21 11.24
C THR A 208 -1.73 3.39 12.35
N VAL A 209 -1.24 3.75 13.54
CA VAL A 209 -1.99 3.90 14.79
C VAL A 209 -2.81 5.20 14.82
N PRO A 210 -3.91 5.26 15.62
CA PRO A 210 -4.83 6.41 15.66
C PRO A 210 -4.14 7.77 15.88
N ARG A 211 -3.16 7.82 16.79
CA ARG A 211 -2.42 9.05 17.13
C ARG A 211 -1.71 9.66 15.92
N LEU A 212 -1.17 8.82 15.04
CA LEU A 212 -0.42 9.24 13.85
C LEU A 212 -1.30 9.41 12.61
N TYR A 213 -2.54 8.92 12.65
CA TYR A 213 -3.37 8.74 11.47
C TYR A 213 -3.58 10.02 10.67
N LYS A 214 -3.91 11.14 11.34
CA LYS A 214 -4.10 12.44 10.67
C LYS A 214 -2.81 12.95 10.02
N ALA A 215 -1.65 12.68 10.61
CA ALA A 215 -0.37 13.08 10.06
C ALA A 215 -0.01 12.23 8.83
N ILE A 216 -0.18 10.91 8.91
CA ILE A 216 0.29 9.94 7.91
C ILE A 216 -0.76 9.64 6.83
N ARG A 217 -2.04 9.87 7.10
CA ARG A 217 -3.19 9.68 6.20
C ARG A 217 -4.18 10.85 6.30
N PRO A 218 -3.75 12.09 5.96
CA PRO A 218 -4.57 13.31 6.14
C PRO A 218 -5.89 13.31 5.35
N GLY A 219 -6.05 12.41 4.37
CA GLY A 219 -7.28 12.27 3.59
C GLY A 219 -8.19 11.12 4.04
N SER A 220 -7.79 10.31 5.02
CA SER A 220 -8.53 9.13 5.51
C SER A 220 -8.92 9.31 6.99
N ASP A 221 -9.83 8.48 7.48
CA ASP A 221 -10.20 8.40 8.91
C ASP A 221 -10.00 6.96 9.45
N TYR A 222 -9.49 6.83 10.67
CA TYR A 222 -9.12 5.52 11.26
C TYR A 222 -10.35 4.65 11.49
N GLN A 223 -11.40 5.24 12.09
CA GLN A 223 -12.64 4.52 12.37
C GLN A 223 -13.36 4.18 11.08
N HIS A 224 -13.40 5.08 10.10
CA HIS A 224 -13.95 4.81 8.77
C HIS A 224 -13.27 3.60 8.10
N SER A 225 -11.94 3.50 8.17
CA SER A 225 -11.19 2.36 7.64
C SER A 225 -11.50 1.04 8.34
N LEU A 226 -11.65 1.04 9.68
CA LEU A 226 -12.08 -0.14 10.43
C LEU A 226 -13.53 -0.54 10.10
N GLN A 227 -14.42 0.44 9.96
CA GLN A 227 -15.82 0.21 9.60
C GLN A 227 -15.97 -0.36 8.18
N LEU A 228 -15.11 0.04 7.23
CA LEU A 228 -15.11 -0.54 5.88
C LEU A 228 -14.89 -2.06 5.95
N LEU A 229 -13.86 -2.50 6.67
CA LEU A 229 -13.52 -3.92 6.84
C LEU A 229 -14.65 -4.69 7.55
N LYS A 230 -15.16 -4.13 8.66
CA LYS A 230 -16.24 -4.75 9.44
C LYS A 230 -17.52 -4.91 8.62
N ARG A 231 -17.93 -3.88 7.90
CA ARG A 231 -19.16 -3.91 7.09
C ARG A 231 -19.04 -4.86 5.92
N PHE A 232 -17.91 -4.87 5.21
CA PHE A 232 -17.69 -5.85 4.16
C PHE A 232 -17.76 -7.28 4.71
N LYS A 233 -17.12 -7.55 5.86
CA LYS A 233 -17.18 -8.88 6.49
C LYS A 233 -18.60 -9.30 6.90
N GLN A 234 -19.43 -8.35 7.35
CA GLN A 234 -20.84 -8.59 7.68
C GLN A 234 -21.66 -8.95 6.43
N GLU A 235 -21.43 -8.28 5.31
CA GLU A 235 -22.10 -8.58 4.04
C GLU A 235 -21.61 -9.89 3.41
N ARG A 236 -20.30 -10.16 3.51
CA ARG A 236 -19.61 -11.29 2.87
C ARG A 236 -18.74 -12.07 3.88
N PRO A 237 -19.36 -12.80 4.83
CA PRO A 237 -18.61 -13.54 5.85
C PRO A 237 -17.76 -14.69 5.27
N ASP A 238 -18.11 -15.14 4.06
CA ASP A 238 -17.41 -16.16 3.27
C ASP A 238 -16.06 -15.68 2.70
N ILE A 239 -15.88 -14.36 2.58
CA ILE A 239 -14.67 -13.76 2.01
C ILE A 239 -13.70 -13.38 3.12
N ALA A 240 -12.40 -13.64 2.90
CA ALA A 240 -11.38 -13.28 3.85
C ALA A 240 -11.12 -11.76 3.82
N THR A 241 -11.10 -11.12 4.97
CA THR A 241 -10.69 -9.71 5.11
C THR A 241 -9.22 -9.63 5.50
N LYS A 242 -8.53 -8.62 4.96
CA LYS A 242 -7.11 -8.41 5.21
C LYS A 242 -6.81 -6.94 5.52
N CYS A 243 -5.82 -6.72 6.37
CA CYS A 243 -5.35 -5.40 6.71
C CYS A 243 -3.83 -5.37 6.87
N GLY A 244 -3.18 -4.37 6.28
CA GLY A 244 -1.77 -4.06 6.50
C GLY A 244 -1.55 -2.84 7.36
N LEU A 245 -0.45 -2.87 8.11
CA LEU A 245 0.14 -1.72 8.80
C LEU A 245 1.65 -1.68 8.61
N MET A 246 2.20 -0.47 8.72
CA MET A 246 3.63 -0.23 8.73
C MET A 246 4.09 0.18 10.13
N VAL A 247 5.29 -0.26 10.49
CA VAL A 247 5.97 0.12 11.73
C VAL A 247 7.27 0.87 11.44
N GLY A 248 7.73 1.66 12.40
CA GLY A 248 8.89 2.53 12.29
C GLY A 248 8.59 3.95 11.81
N ILE A 249 7.34 4.40 11.91
CA ILE A 249 6.90 5.75 11.50
C ILE A 249 6.54 6.66 12.69
N GLY A 250 6.78 6.19 13.91
CA GLY A 250 6.67 6.94 15.16
C GLY A 250 5.71 6.35 16.18
N GLU A 251 5.16 5.15 15.90
CA GLU A 251 4.29 4.40 16.79
C GLU A 251 5.10 3.65 17.87
N THR A 252 4.50 3.45 19.04
CA THR A 252 5.06 2.56 20.08
C THR A 252 4.58 1.12 19.90
N GLU A 253 5.28 0.16 20.52
CA GLU A 253 4.88 -1.25 20.50
C GLU A 253 3.46 -1.44 21.07
N GLU A 254 3.12 -0.75 22.17
CA GLU A 254 1.79 -0.83 22.81
C GLU A 254 0.67 -0.31 21.91
N GLU A 255 0.93 0.76 21.13
CA GLU A 255 -0.05 1.27 20.16
C GLU A 255 -0.27 0.28 19.00
N VAL A 256 0.77 -0.46 18.59
CA VAL A 256 0.64 -1.53 17.60
C VAL A 256 -0.18 -2.69 18.14
N LEU A 257 0.04 -3.11 19.40
CA LEU A 257 -0.76 -4.17 20.02
C LEU A 257 -2.24 -3.76 20.15
N THR A 258 -2.50 -2.51 20.56
CA THR A 258 -3.87 -1.96 20.62
C THR A 258 -4.53 -1.94 19.25
N LEU A 259 -3.79 -1.57 18.19
CA LEU A 259 -4.30 -1.63 16.82
C LEU A 259 -4.64 -3.08 16.41
N LEU A 260 -3.85 -4.07 16.81
CA LEU A 260 -4.18 -5.47 16.55
C LEU A 260 -5.47 -5.90 17.26
N ASP A 261 -5.71 -5.42 18.48
CA ASP A 261 -7.00 -5.62 19.18
C ASP A 261 -8.17 -5.01 18.38
N ASP A 262 -8.00 -3.79 17.88
CA ASP A 262 -9.00 -3.12 17.04
C ASP A 262 -9.30 -3.95 15.78
N LEU A 263 -8.27 -4.40 15.05
CA LEU A 263 -8.46 -5.21 13.85
C LEU A 263 -9.21 -6.51 14.15
N LYS A 264 -8.90 -7.16 15.28
CA LYS A 264 -9.60 -8.37 15.69
C LYS A 264 -11.06 -8.10 16.04
N ALA A 265 -11.35 -7.01 16.76
CA ALA A 265 -12.72 -6.60 17.08
C ALA A 265 -13.56 -6.27 15.83
N HIS A 266 -12.90 -5.92 14.73
CA HIS A 266 -13.51 -5.64 13.43
C HIS A 266 -13.53 -6.85 12.47
N ASP A 267 -13.34 -8.06 12.98
CA ASP A 267 -13.38 -9.34 12.24
C ASP A 267 -12.42 -9.38 11.04
N VAL A 268 -11.22 -8.81 11.20
CA VAL A 268 -10.14 -8.97 10.23
C VAL A 268 -9.55 -10.38 10.34
N ASP A 269 -9.43 -11.08 9.21
CA ASP A 269 -8.89 -12.45 9.17
C ASP A 269 -7.36 -12.48 9.05
N LEU A 270 -6.82 -11.64 8.17
CA LEU A 270 -5.41 -11.66 7.75
C LEU A 270 -4.73 -10.32 8.08
N VAL A 271 -3.54 -10.37 8.68
CA VAL A 271 -2.78 -9.17 9.02
C VAL A 271 -1.38 -9.20 8.40
N THR A 272 -0.93 -8.05 7.91
CA THR A 272 0.47 -7.86 7.48
C THR A 272 1.11 -6.69 8.24
N ILE A 273 2.33 -6.90 8.75
CA ILE A 273 3.11 -5.88 9.47
C ILE A 273 4.48 -5.77 8.81
N GLY A 274 4.76 -4.62 8.21
CA GLY A 274 6.00 -4.36 7.48
C GLY A 274 6.76 -3.15 8.02
N GLN A 275 8.07 -3.08 7.78
CA GLN A 275 8.84 -1.87 8.07
C GLN A 275 8.48 -0.76 7.06
N TYR A 276 8.17 0.43 7.57
CA TYR A 276 8.11 1.64 6.77
C TYR A 276 9.51 1.97 6.21
N LEU A 277 9.61 2.09 4.89
CA LEU A 277 10.82 2.54 4.21
C LEU A 277 10.52 3.87 3.52
N GLN A 278 11.17 4.93 3.99
CA GLN A 278 11.00 6.27 3.44
C GLN A 278 11.41 6.31 1.96
N PRO A 279 10.49 6.69 1.05
CA PRO A 279 10.79 6.72 -0.40
C PRO A 279 11.81 7.79 -0.78
N SER A 280 11.73 8.98 -0.18
CA SER A 280 12.67 10.07 -0.40
C SER A 280 12.75 10.99 0.81
N LYS A 281 13.76 11.87 0.85
CA LYS A 281 14.00 12.84 1.93
C LYS A 281 12.82 13.73 2.27
N THR A 282 11.86 13.91 1.36
CA THR A 282 10.69 14.79 1.59
C THR A 282 9.48 14.06 2.15
N HIS A 283 9.46 12.73 2.08
CA HIS A 283 8.41 11.90 2.67
C HIS A 283 8.56 11.86 4.20
N ALA A 284 7.54 11.35 4.90
CA ALA A 284 7.60 11.18 6.34
C ALA A 284 8.92 10.50 6.76
N PRO A 285 9.65 11.03 7.77
CA PRO A 285 10.90 10.42 8.21
C PRO A 285 10.67 9.03 8.78
N VAL A 286 11.65 8.14 8.61
CA VAL A 286 11.71 6.91 9.41
C VAL A 286 12.03 7.32 10.85
N ASP A 287 11.20 6.90 11.80
CA ASP A 287 11.42 7.13 13.23
C ASP A 287 12.41 6.09 13.78
N ARG A 288 12.17 4.82 13.48
CA ARG A 288 13.02 3.70 13.91
C ARG A 288 12.99 2.55 12.90
N PHE A 289 14.08 1.79 12.87
CA PHE A 289 14.12 0.49 12.20
C PHE A 289 13.81 -0.60 13.23
N VAL A 290 12.63 -1.18 13.13
CA VAL A 290 12.14 -2.19 14.07
C VAL A 290 12.99 -3.46 13.97
N HIS A 291 13.40 -4.01 15.12
CA HIS A 291 14.21 -5.22 15.18
C HIS A 291 13.35 -6.46 14.86
N PRO A 292 13.89 -7.51 14.20
CA PRO A 292 13.14 -8.73 13.91
C PRO A 292 12.45 -9.36 15.13
N ASP A 293 13.03 -9.27 16.32
CA ASP A 293 12.43 -9.79 17.56
C ASP A 293 11.11 -9.09 17.91
N GLU A 294 10.98 -7.80 17.58
CA GLU A 294 9.74 -7.06 17.81
C GLU A 294 8.66 -7.46 16.81
N PHE A 295 9.03 -7.67 15.54
CA PHE A 295 8.14 -8.29 14.56
C PHE A 295 7.64 -9.67 15.01
N ALA A 296 8.53 -10.48 15.61
CA ALA A 296 8.16 -11.79 16.17
C ALA A 296 7.17 -11.67 17.34
N ARG A 297 7.33 -10.65 18.21
CA ARG A 297 6.36 -10.35 19.27
C ARG A 297 4.99 -9.95 18.71
N TYR A 298 4.94 -9.09 17.69
CA TYR A 298 3.68 -8.77 17.03
C TYR A 298 2.98 -10.00 16.44
N ALA A 299 3.74 -10.88 15.77
CA ALA A 299 3.20 -12.13 15.23
C ALA A 299 2.66 -13.05 16.34
N ALA A 300 3.40 -13.20 17.44
CA ALA A 300 2.98 -14.02 18.58
C ALA A 300 1.67 -13.48 19.20
N TYR A 301 1.58 -12.17 19.39
CA TYR A 301 0.38 -11.52 19.90
C TYR A 301 -0.82 -11.68 18.97
N GLY A 302 -0.64 -11.43 17.66
CA GLY A 302 -1.71 -11.63 16.69
C GLY A 302 -2.19 -13.08 16.58
N ARG A 303 -1.30 -14.06 16.72
CA ARG A 303 -1.68 -15.48 16.81
C ARG A 303 -2.49 -15.77 18.07
N GLN A 304 -2.13 -15.17 19.20
CA GLN A 304 -2.91 -15.27 20.45
C GLN A 304 -4.32 -14.68 20.30
N LEU A 305 -4.47 -13.57 19.58
CA LEU A 305 -5.79 -12.99 19.25
C LEU A 305 -6.61 -13.87 18.29
N GLY A 306 -5.99 -14.84 17.61
CA GLY A 306 -6.65 -15.75 16.69
C GLY A 306 -6.92 -15.15 15.33
N PHE A 307 -5.99 -14.36 14.77
CA PHE A 307 -6.00 -14.09 13.32
C PHE A 307 -5.80 -15.41 12.55
N ARG A 308 -6.48 -15.56 11.40
CA ARG A 308 -6.28 -16.72 10.53
C ARG A 308 -4.84 -16.79 10.03
N ASN A 309 -4.25 -15.65 9.73
CA ASN A 309 -2.82 -15.52 9.50
C ASN A 309 -2.31 -14.12 9.86
N ILE A 310 -1.07 -14.04 10.31
CA ILE A 310 -0.34 -12.79 10.52
C ILE A 310 1.07 -12.92 9.98
N ALA A 311 1.39 -12.13 8.96
CA ALA A 311 2.74 -12.02 8.42
C ALA A 311 3.40 -10.75 8.97
N SER A 312 4.47 -10.91 9.76
CA SER A 312 5.12 -9.79 10.45
C SER A 312 6.63 -9.85 10.22
N GLY A 313 7.18 -8.87 9.51
CA GLY A 313 8.62 -8.84 9.27
C GLY A 313 9.08 -7.62 8.47
N PRO A 314 10.38 -7.28 8.50
CA PRO A 314 10.87 -6.03 7.92
C PRO A 314 10.55 -5.87 6.42
N MET A 315 10.62 -6.99 5.68
CA MET A 315 10.38 -7.01 4.23
C MET A 315 8.95 -7.37 3.83
N VAL A 316 8.08 -7.66 4.81
CA VAL A 316 6.67 -7.96 4.55
C VAL A 316 6.01 -6.73 3.93
N ARG A 317 5.15 -6.96 2.95
CA ARG A 317 4.25 -5.99 2.33
C ARG A 317 2.87 -6.62 2.23
N SER A 318 1.83 -5.81 2.10
CA SER A 318 0.46 -6.29 1.95
C SER A 318 0.33 -7.34 0.83
N SER A 319 1.10 -7.22 -0.26
CA SER A 319 1.07 -8.17 -1.38
C SER A 319 2.25 -9.16 -1.45
N TYR A 320 3.19 -9.14 -0.50
CA TYR A 320 4.35 -10.03 -0.51
C TYR A 320 3.94 -11.46 -0.18
N HIS A 321 4.06 -12.40 -1.13
CA HIS A 321 3.61 -13.79 -0.97
C HIS A 321 2.12 -13.88 -0.54
N ALA A 322 1.26 -13.05 -1.13
CA ALA A 322 -0.17 -12.98 -0.76
C ALA A 322 -0.90 -14.33 -0.90
N ASP A 323 -0.52 -15.15 -1.87
CA ASP A 323 -0.99 -16.51 -2.07
C ASP A 323 -0.67 -17.41 -0.86
N LEU A 324 0.57 -17.36 -0.38
CA LEU A 324 1.02 -18.10 0.80
C LEU A 324 0.39 -17.54 2.07
N GLN A 325 0.24 -16.22 2.18
CA GLN A 325 -0.46 -15.59 3.30
C GLN A 325 -1.92 -16.06 3.38
N PHE A 326 -2.62 -16.13 2.25
CA PHE A 326 -4.00 -16.63 2.18
C PHE A 326 -4.09 -18.12 2.53
N ALA A 327 -3.08 -18.91 2.13
CA ALA A 327 -2.94 -20.32 2.50
C ALA A 327 -2.54 -20.54 3.97
N GLY A 328 -2.24 -19.48 4.73
CA GLY A 328 -1.83 -19.58 6.15
C GLY A 328 -0.36 -19.95 6.36
N VAL A 329 0.49 -19.80 5.34
CA VAL A 329 1.92 -20.10 5.41
C VAL A 329 2.66 -18.91 6.02
N ASP A 330 3.66 -19.19 6.87
CA ASP A 330 4.55 -18.19 7.43
C ASP A 330 5.60 -17.75 6.40
N VAL A 331 5.38 -16.58 5.81
CA VAL A 331 6.23 -16.02 4.74
C VAL A 331 7.49 -15.32 5.25
N THR A 332 7.65 -15.19 6.57
CA THR A 332 8.78 -14.45 7.18
C THR A 332 10.11 -15.21 7.07
N THR A 333 10.04 -16.53 6.94
CA THR A 333 11.22 -17.43 6.89
C THR A 333 11.75 -17.67 5.47
N LEU A 334 10.97 -17.33 4.45
CA LEU A 334 11.30 -17.60 3.03
C LEU A 334 12.50 -16.78 2.53
N GLY A 335 12.72 -15.59 3.09
CA GLY A 335 13.89 -14.76 2.79
C GLY A 335 15.18 -15.18 3.51
N ALA A 336 15.07 -15.87 4.66
CA ALA A 336 16.22 -16.24 5.50
C ALA A 336 16.88 -17.56 5.06
N ASN A 337 16.10 -18.54 4.62
CA ASN A 337 16.58 -19.89 4.29
C ASN A 337 17.37 -20.00 2.99
N ALA A 338 17.43 -18.96 2.16
CA ALA A 338 18.33 -18.93 1.00
C ALA A 338 19.81 -18.71 1.38
N SER A 339 20.11 -18.40 2.64
CA SER A 339 21.49 -18.19 3.13
C SER A 339 22.17 -19.46 3.63
N ALA A 340 21.42 -20.46 4.09
CA ALA A 340 21.98 -21.69 4.66
C ALA A 340 22.22 -22.80 3.63
N ALA A 341 21.54 -22.78 2.48
CA ALA A 341 21.63 -23.84 1.46
C ALA A 341 22.75 -23.63 0.42
N GLN A 342 23.59 -22.60 0.55
CA GLN A 342 24.74 -22.36 -0.35
C GLN A 342 26.08 -22.29 0.40
N ALA A 343 26.11 -22.75 1.64
CA ALA A 343 27.33 -22.94 2.43
C ALA A 343 27.60 -24.44 2.65
N ASN A 344 27.59 -25.22 1.56
CA ASN A 344 28.24 -26.53 1.44
C ASN A 344 28.61 -26.78 -0.03
#